data_AF-A0A9X8H2R9-F1
#
_entry.id   AF-A0A9X8H2R9-F1
#
_cell.length_a   1.000
_cell.length_b   1.000
_cell.length_c   1.000
_cell.angle_alpha   90.00
_cell.angle_beta   90.00
_cell.angle_gamma   90.00
#
_symmetry.space_group_name_H-M   'P 1'
#
loop_
_entity.id
_entity.type
_entity.pdbx_description
1 polymer ?
#
loop_
_entity_poly.entity_id
_entity_poly.type
_entity_poly.pdbx_seq_one_letter_code
_entity_poly.pdbx_strand_id
1 'polypeptide(L)'
;YTQEELEFAVNEVHQGRRGTDVARDTGISYETIMRKVRLLKAGKDLTPKRRGPKPLFPDSFEQDIIILLLHSWLWVVFVVPKCAVPN
;
A
#
# COMPACT_ATOMS: atom_id res chain seq x y z
N TYR A 1 -18.15 1.19 17.39
CA TYR A 1 -18.41 1.59 16.01
C TYR A 1 -17.89 0.51 15.09
N THR A 2 -18.57 0.27 13.97
CA THR A 2 -18.12 -0.64 12.90
C THR A 2 -17.15 0.08 11.97
N GLN A 3 -16.47 -0.68 11.12
CA GLN A 3 -15.53 -0.11 10.15
C GLN A 3 -16.25 0.81 9.14
N GLU A 4 -17.46 0.46 8.74
CA GLU A 4 -18.30 1.24 7.81
C GLU A 4 -18.74 2.58 8.43
N GLU A 5 -19.15 2.58 9.71
CA GLU A 5 -19.52 3.80 10.44
C GLU A 5 -18.34 4.77 10.55
N LEU A 6 -17.13 4.23 10.77
CA LEU A 6 -15.92 5.03 10.83
C LEU A 6 -15.58 5.63 9.45
N GLU A 7 -15.71 4.86 8.38
CA GLU A 7 -15.46 5.32 7.02
C GLU A 7 -16.44 6.41 6.61
N PHE A 8 -17.72 6.25 6.95
CA PHE A 8 -18.73 7.28 6.77
C PHE A 8 -18.38 8.56 7.53
N ALA A 9 -18.05 8.47 8.82
CA ALA A 9 -17.66 9.61 9.64
C ALA A 9 -16.42 10.35 9.09
N VAL A 10 -15.43 9.59 8.62
CA VAL A 10 -14.21 10.14 8.01
C VAL A 10 -14.53 10.86 6.70
N ASN A 11 -15.43 10.31 5.87
CA ASN A 11 -15.83 10.92 4.62
C ASN A 11 -16.58 12.25 4.84
N GLU A 12 -17.49 12.33 5.81
CA GLU A 12 -18.18 13.57 6.20
C GLU A 12 -17.19 14.69 6.58
N VAL A 13 -16.18 14.36 7.39
CA VAL A 13 -15.13 15.33 7.74
C VAL A 13 -14.26 15.68 6.54
N HIS A 14 -13.98 14.71 5.67
CA HIS A 14 -13.22 14.94 4.44
C HIS A 14 -13.97 15.90 3.48
N GLN A 15 -15.29 15.81 3.42
CA GLN A 15 -16.17 16.70 2.63
C GLN A 15 -16.32 18.11 3.22
N GLY A 16 -15.81 18.35 4.43
CA GLY A 16 -15.75 19.69 5.05
C GLY A 16 -16.63 19.87 6.28
N ARG A 17 -17.33 18.82 6.73
CA ARG A 17 -18.07 18.89 8.00
C ARG A 17 -17.08 19.02 9.17
N ARG A 18 -17.47 19.75 10.22
CA ARG A 18 -16.61 19.90 11.41
C ARG A 18 -16.51 18.57 12.15
N GLY A 19 -15.27 18.13 12.40
CA GLY A 19 -15.03 16.85 13.07
C GLY A 19 -15.62 16.74 14.48
N THR A 20 -15.78 17.85 15.20
CA THR A 20 -16.45 17.88 16.52
C THR A 20 -17.93 17.54 16.44
N ASP A 21 -18.61 18.01 15.38
CA ASP A 21 -20.03 17.71 15.18
C ASP A 21 -20.20 16.25 14.75
N VAL A 22 -19.35 15.77 13.85
CA VAL A 22 -19.34 14.34 13.45
C VAL A 22 -19.07 13.42 14.64
N ALA A 23 -18.14 13.78 15.53
CA ALA A 23 -17.84 12.98 16.71
C ALA A 23 -19.03 12.90 17.69
N ARG A 24 -19.75 14.02 17.88
CA ARG A 24 -20.97 14.05 18.69
C ARG A 24 -22.07 13.18 18.10
N ASP A 25 -22.28 13.25 16.78
CA ASP A 25 -23.39 12.59 16.12
C ASP A 25 -23.18 11.07 15.97
N THR A 26 -21.93 10.66 15.71
CA THR A 26 -21.58 9.24 15.52
C THR A 26 -21.19 8.54 16.82
N GLY A 27 -20.90 9.29 17.88
CA GLY A 27 -20.35 8.75 19.14
C GLY A 27 -18.91 8.23 19.01
N ILE A 28 -18.27 8.42 17.85
CA ILE A 28 -16.86 8.06 17.62
C ILE A 28 -16.00 9.20 18.11
N SER A 29 -14.89 8.88 18.80
CA SER A 29 -14.02 9.93 19.32
C SER A 29 -13.42 10.79 18.20
N TYR A 30 -13.40 12.10 18.45
CA TYR A 30 -12.83 13.09 17.54
C TYR A 30 -11.40 12.71 17.10
N GLU A 31 -10.59 12.22 18.03
CA GLU A 31 -9.21 11.84 17.79
C GLU A 31 -9.09 10.70 16.77
N THR A 32 -9.99 9.71 16.85
CA THR A 32 -10.03 8.57 15.94
C THR A 32 -10.38 9.02 14.51
N ILE A 33 -11.43 9.84 14.38
CA ILE A 33 -11.87 10.39 13.09
C ILE A 33 -10.74 11.21 12.48
N MET A 34 -10.18 12.15 13.24
CA MET A 34 -9.12 13.04 12.74
C MET A 34 -7.82 12.30 12.42
N ARG A 35 -7.47 11.25 13.18
CA ARG A 35 -6.33 10.40 12.85
C ARG A 35 -6.51 9.81 11.46
N LYS A 36 -7.64 9.16 11.19
CA LYS A 36 -7.94 8.59 9.87
C LYS A 36 -8.00 9.64 8.76
N VAL A 37 -8.62 10.80 9.00
CA VAL A 37 -8.65 11.92 8.03
C VAL A 37 -7.23 12.39 7.68
N ARG A 38 -6.33 12.50 8.67
CA ARG A 38 -4.92 12.87 8.43
C ARG A 38 -4.19 11.81 7.59
N LEU A 39 -4.39 10.53 7.88
CA LEU A 39 -3.84 9.43 7.07
C LEU A 39 -4.34 9.52 5.62
N LEU A 40 -5.63 9.81 5.43
CA LEU A 40 -6.26 9.93 4.11
C LEU A 40 -5.69 11.13 3.32
N LYS A 41 -5.49 12.28 3.99
CA LYS A 41 -4.87 13.47 3.39
C LYS A 41 -3.38 13.30 3.07
N ALA A 42 -2.66 12.51 3.86
CA ALA A 42 -1.24 12.21 3.63
C ALA A 42 -1.00 11.27 2.44
N GLY A 43 -2.04 10.62 1.92
CA GLY A 43 -1.93 9.59 0.89
C GLY A 43 -1.57 8.20 1.47
N LYS A 44 -1.59 7.17 0.63
CA LYS A 44 -1.37 5.76 1.03
C LYS A 44 0.02 5.46 1.62
N ASP A 45 0.99 6.36 1.49
CA ASP A 45 2.36 6.17 1.97
C ASP A 45 2.54 6.56 3.43
N LEU A 46 1.92 5.78 4.31
CA LEU A 46 2.27 5.76 5.72
C LEU A 46 2.61 4.34 6.16
N THR A 47 3.24 3.55 5.28
CA THR A 47 4.11 2.48 5.75
C THR A 47 5.13 3.14 6.66
N PRO A 48 5.20 2.77 7.95
CA PRO A 48 6.18 3.36 8.85
C PRO A 48 7.57 3.11 8.26
N LYS A 49 8.17 4.14 7.69
CA LYS A 49 9.52 4.02 7.14
C LYS A 49 10.43 3.68 8.31
N ARG A 50 11.03 2.49 8.28
CA ARG A 50 11.96 2.05 9.34
C ARG A 50 12.99 3.16 9.53
N ARG A 51 13.19 3.59 10.77
CA ARG A 51 14.32 4.46 11.12
C ARG A 51 15.59 3.66 10.95
N GLY A 52 16.40 4.03 9.99
CA GLY A 52 17.65 3.36 9.63
C GLY A 52 18.35 4.10 8.49
N PRO A 53 19.54 3.64 8.10
CA PRO A 53 20.23 4.17 6.92
C PRO A 53 19.29 4.11 5.71
N LYS A 54 19.35 5.14 4.85
CA LYS A 54 18.58 5.14 3.61
C LYS A 54 18.90 3.84 2.85
N PRO A 55 17.90 3.08 2.38
CA PRO A 55 18.16 1.85 1.65
C PRO A 55 19.11 2.15 0.49
N LEU A 56 20.13 1.31 0.32
CA LEU A 56 21.16 1.49 -0.70
C LEU A 56 20.56 1.42 -2.12
N PHE A 57 19.43 0.73 -2.25
CA PHE A 57 18.74 0.48 -3.51
C PHE A 57 17.32 1.07 -3.48
N PRO A 58 16.80 1.53 -4.63
CA PRO A 58 15.41 1.94 -4.77
C PRO A 58 14.46 0.73 -4.67
N ASP A 59 13.21 0.96 -4.27
CA ASP A 59 12.20 -0.11 -4.07
C ASP A 59 11.91 -0.91 -5.35
N SER A 60 12.20 -0.34 -6.53
CA SER A 60 12.07 -1.03 -7.83
C SER A 60 13.14 -2.11 -8.06
N PHE A 61 14.25 -2.05 -7.33
CA PHE A 61 15.38 -2.97 -7.53
C PHE A 61 15.01 -4.42 -7.17
N GLU A 62 14.21 -4.63 -6.13
CA GLU A 62 13.75 -5.97 -5.76
C GLU A 62 12.90 -6.60 -6.87
N GLN A 63 12.07 -5.80 -7.55
CA GLN A 63 11.27 -6.24 -8.68
C GLN A 63 12.16 -6.59 -9.89
N ASP A 64 13.17 -5.76 -10.17
CA ASP A 64 14.13 -6.03 -11.25
C ASP A 64 14.92 -7.32 -11.02
N ILE A 65 15.31 -7.61 -9.78
CA ILE A 65 15.99 -8.87 -9.42
C ILE A 65 15.05 -10.07 -9.58
N ILE A 66 13.80 -9.97 -9.16
CA ILE A 66 12.79 -11.02 -9.35
C ILE A 66 12.54 -11.28 -10.83
N ILE A 67 12.42 -10.21 -11.64
CA ILE A 67 12.23 -10.31 -13.09
C ILE A 67 13.45 -10.97 -13.73
N LEU A 68 14.67 -10.57 -13.39
CA LEU A 68 15.90 -11.19 -13.92
C LEU A 68 16.01 -12.67 -13.55
N LEU A 69 15.70 -13.03 -12.30
CA LEU A 69 15.71 -14.43 -11.84
C LEU A 69 14.65 -15.27 -12.55
N LEU A 70 13.41 -14.76 -12.68
CA LEU A 70 12.33 -15.43 -13.41
C LEU A 70 12.66 -15.57 -14.88
N HIS A 71 13.22 -14.54 -15.50
CA HIS A 71 13.58 -14.56 -16.91
C HIS A 71 14.71 -15.56 -17.18
N SER A 72 15.68 -15.66 -16.25
CA SER A 72 16.72 -16.68 -16.30
C SER A 72 16.16 -18.10 -16.16
N TRP A 73 15.22 -18.33 -15.23
CA TRP A 73 14.55 -19.62 -15.06
C TRP A 73 13.73 -20.00 -16.29
N LEU A 74 13.00 -19.05 -16.87
CA LEU A 74 12.24 -19.25 -18.09
C LEU A 74 13.17 -19.62 -19.26
N TRP A 75 14.35 -19.00 -19.36
CA TRP A 75 15.36 -19.36 -20.36
C TRP A 75 15.84 -20.80 -20.20
N VAL A 76 16.15 -21.23 -18.97
CA VAL A 76 16.59 -22.61 -18.68
C VAL A 76 15.50 -23.63 -19.01
N VAL A 77 14.24 -23.34 -18.69
CA VAL A 77 13.12 -24.26 -18.91
C VAL A 77 12.68 -24.31 -20.38
N PHE A 78 12.75 -23.19 -21.12
CA PHE A 78 12.11 -23.08 -22.44
C PHE A 78 13.07 -23.08 -23.63
N VAL A 79 14.34 -22.69 -23.44
CA VAL A 79 15.34 -22.62 -24.54
C VAL A 79 16.17 -23.92 -24.64
N VAL A 80 16.46 -24.58 -23.52
CA VAL A 80 17.31 -25.78 -23.48
C VAL A 80 16.71 -27.03 -24.18
N PRO A 81 15.39 -27.27 -24.25
CA PRO A 81 14.89 -28.50 -24.89
C PRO A 81 14.82 -28.45 -26.43
N LYS A 82 15.18 -27.34 -27.08
CA LYS A 82 15.09 -27.19 -28.56
C LYS A 82 16.38 -27.55 -29.33
N CYS A 83 17.30 -28.31 -28.75
CA CYS A 83 18.52 -28.76 -29.45
C CYS A 83 18.60 -30.27 -29.71
N ALA A 84 17.53 -31.04 -29.47
CA ALA A 84 17.55 -32.50 -29.64
C ALA A 84 16.41 -33.02 -30.53
N VAL A 85 16.41 -32.65 -31.81
CA VAL A 85 15.80 -33.49 -32.87
C VAL A 85 16.67 -33.40 -34.14
N PRO A 86 17.64 -34.31 -34.33
CA PRO A 86 18.01 -34.74 -35.67
C PRO A 86 17.11 -35.90 -36.09
N ASN A 87 16.61 -35.79 -37.33
CA ASN A 87 15.90 -36.80 -38.12
C ASN A 87 16.70 -38.11 -38.20
#